data_AF-A0A7S1KJ19-F1
#
_entry.id   AF-A0A7S1KJ19-F1
#
_cell.length_a   1.000
_cell.length_b   1.000
_cell.length_c   1.000
_cell.angle_alpha   90.00
_cell.angle_beta   90.00
_cell.angle_gamma   90.00
#
_symmetry.space_group_name_H-M   'P 1'
#
loop_
_entity.id
_entity.type
_entity.pdbx_description
1 polymer ?
#
loop_
_entity_poly.entity_id
_entity_poly.type
_entity_poly.pdbx_seq_one_letter_code
_entity_poly.pdbx_strand_id
1 'polypeptide(L)'
;MVYLVDLHAMGAAADEPVSQFMSDPTPIKIGFMFHQEDVKALRARGAAYNKTITCMDVGNIARALHFVKDPPKPPKDETDENGQPKEKPQWPPAGWHPLGDAARSPPPFSCSLPPPPRGSSLSSLCHLLLGKPLSKTSQFCNWEYRPLDDAQVAYAALDAAAIPR
;
A
#
# COMPACT_ATOMS: atom_id res chain seq x y z
N MET A 1 14.66 -11.74 1.26
CA MET A 1 13.96 -13.00 1.56
C MET A 1 12.54 -12.67 1.99
N VAL A 2 11.54 -13.41 1.52
CA VAL A 2 10.13 -13.23 1.90
C VAL A 2 9.63 -14.55 2.46
N TYR A 3 8.93 -14.50 3.59
CA TYR A 3 8.29 -15.66 4.20
C TYR A 3 6.78 -15.50 4.06
N LEU A 4 6.11 -16.55 3.57
CA LEU A 4 4.65 -16.63 3.56
C LEU A 4 4.22 -17.58 4.67
N VAL A 5 3.29 -17.13 5.51
CA VAL A 5 2.79 -17.89 6.67
C VAL A 5 1.34 -18.26 6.41
N ASP A 6 1.06 -19.57 6.31
CA ASP A 6 -0.30 -20.07 6.15
C ASP A 6 -1.01 -20.19 7.51
N LEU A 7 -1.74 -19.14 7.86
CA LEU A 7 -2.51 -19.10 9.12
C LEU A 7 -3.63 -20.14 9.17
N HIS A 8 -4.12 -20.62 8.02
CA HIS A 8 -5.14 -21.66 7.99
C HIS A 8 -4.57 -23.03 8.39
N ALA A 9 -3.40 -23.36 7.85
CA ALA A 9 -2.70 -24.60 8.20
C ALA A 9 -2.18 -24.60 9.65
N MET A 10 -1.76 -23.44 10.17
CA MET A 10 -1.22 -23.32 11.53
C MET A 10 -2.31 -23.17 12.61
N GLY A 11 -3.49 -22.65 12.26
CA GLY A 11 -4.55 -22.38 13.22
C GLY A 11 -4.07 -21.55 14.41
N ALA A 12 -4.43 -21.96 15.63
CA ALA A 12 -4.04 -21.29 16.86
C ALA A 12 -2.54 -21.37 17.17
N ALA A 13 -1.80 -22.32 16.56
CA ALA A 13 -0.35 -22.45 16.80
C ALA A 13 0.44 -21.26 16.25
N ALA A 14 -0.15 -20.47 15.34
CA ALA A 14 0.44 -19.23 14.85
C ALA A 14 0.16 -18.02 15.74
N ASP A 15 -0.67 -18.11 16.78
CA ASP A 15 -1.07 -16.95 17.58
C ASP A 15 0.10 -16.38 18.40
N GLU A 16 0.78 -17.24 19.17
CA GLU A 16 1.90 -16.83 20.02
C GLU A 16 3.08 -16.26 19.21
N PRO A 17 3.59 -16.93 18.14
CA PRO A 17 4.70 -16.37 17.36
C PRO A 17 4.34 -15.05 16.67
N VAL A 18 3.11 -14.92 16.14
CA VAL A 18 2.65 -13.66 15.52
C VAL A 18 2.54 -12.57 16.59
N SER A 19 1.97 -12.89 17.75
CA SER A 19 1.85 -11.93 18.85
C SER A 19 3.22 -11.45 19.33
N GLN A 20 4.15 -12.36 19.56
CA GLN A 20 5.52 -12.05 19.98
C GLN A 20 6.23 -11.17 18.94
N PHE A 21 6.18 -11.56 17.66
CA PHE A 21 6.82 -10.80 16.59
C PHE A 21 6.23 -9.39 16.47
N MET A 22 4.90 -9.25 16.49
CA MET A 22 4.25 -7.94 16.36
C MET A 22 4.53 -7.04 17.56
N SER A 23 4.71 -7.60 18.75
CA SER A 23 4.98 -6.87 20.00
C SER A 23 6.45 -6.50 20.18
N ASP A 24 7.39 -7.23 19.57
CA ASP A 24 8.83 -6.98 19.70
C ASP A 24 9.20 -5.58 19.16
N PRO A 25 9.74 -4.66 19.98
CA PRO A 25 10.10 -3.33 19.50
C PRO A 25 11.39 -3.28 18.68
N THR A 26 12.15 -4.38 18.63
CA THR A 26 13.46 -4.44 17.98
C THR A 26 13.35 -4.38 16.45
N PRO A 27 12.51 -5.19 15.77
CA PRO A 27 12.29 -5.05 14.34
C PRO A 27 11.29 -3.92 14.05
N ILE A 28 11.63 -3.09 13.06
CA ILE A 28 10.67 -2.19 12.42
C ILE A 28 9.79 -3.02 11.47
N LYS A 29 8.47 -2.93 11.64
CA LYS A 29 7.49 -3.55 10.74
C LYS A 29 7.10 -2.56 9.67
N ILE A 30 7.49 -2.81 8.44
CA ILE A 30 7.15 -1.94 7.31
C ILE A 30 5.92 -2.51 6.61
N GLY A 31 4.92 -1.67 6.37
CA GLY A 31 3.66 -2.05 5.74
C GLY A 31 3.09 -0.95 4.86
N PHE A 32 2.09 -1.27 4.04
CA PHE A 32 1.34 -0.29 3.27
C PHE A 32 -0.09 -0.22 3.79
N MET A 33 -0.48 0.92 4.35
CA MET A 33 -1.83 1.14 4.87
C MET A 33 -2.30 0.02 5.81
N PHE A 34 -1.71 -0.08 7.00
CA PHE A 34 -2.15 -1.05 8.01
C PHE A 34 -3.63 -0.82 8.36
N HIS A 35 -4.51 -1.51 7.64
CA HIS A 35 -5.93 -1.21 7.62
C HIS A 35 -6.52 -1.58 8.98
N GLN A 36 -7.65 -0.97 9.31
CA GLN A 36 -8.33 -1.29 10.57
C GLN A 36 -8.66 -2.78 10.66
N GLU A 37 -8.96 -3.42 9.53
CA GLU A 37 -9.24 -4.86 9.46
C GLU A 37 -8.00 -5.72 9.70
N ASP A 38 -6.82 -5.39 9.15
CA ASP A 38 -5.59 -6.15 9.41
C ASP A 38 -5.24 -6.11 10.90
N VAL A 39 -5.37 -4.93 11.50
CA VAL A 39 -5.11 -4.71 12.93
C VAL A 39 -6.12 -5.44 13.79
N LYS A 40 -7.40 -5.44 13.38
CA LYS A 40 -8.46 -6.16 14.08
C LYS A 40 -8.23 -7.67 14.00
N ALA A 41 -7.83 -8.20 12.84
CA ALA A 41 -7.48 -9.60 12.65
C ALA A 41 -6.28 -10.00 13.53
N LEU A 42 -5.23 -9.17 13.58
CA LEU A 42 -4.09 -9.39 14.46
C LEU A 42 -4.47 -9.37 15.95
N ARG A 43 -5.28 -8.39 16.38
CA ARG A 43 -5.76 -8.30 17.76
C ARG A 43 -6.64 -9.46 18.17
N ALA A 44 -7.48 -9.96 17.26
CA ALA A 44 -8.31 -11.14 17.51
C ALA A 44 -7.46 -12.40 17.78
N ARG A 45 -6.21 -12.40 17.32
CA ARG A 45 -5.21 -13.46 17.55
C ARG A 45 -4.25 -13.14 18.70
N GLY A 46 -4.61 -12.18 19.57
CA GLY A 46 -3.83 -11.81 20.75
C GLY A 46 -2.62 -10.92 20.51
N ALA A 47 -2.36 -10.49 19.25
CA ALA A 47 -1.21 -9.66 18.95
C ALA A 47 -1.37 -8.22 19.48
N ALA A 48 -0.45 -7.80 20.34
CA ALA A 48 -0.34 -6.41 20.77
C ALA A 48 0.26 -5.56 19.64
N TYR A 49 -0.62 -4.93 18.87
CA TYR A 49 -0.23 -4.09 17.76
C TYR A 49 -0.15 -2.60 18.16
N ASN A 50 1.07 -2.05 18.18
CA ASN A 50 1.32 -0.63 18.46
C ASN A 50 1.77 0.11 17.20
N LYS A 51 0.84 0.85 16.57
CA LYS A 51 1.08 1.62 15.33
C LYS A 51 2.17 2.68 15.44
N THR A 52 2.44 3.22 16.63
CA THR A 52 3.17 4.48 16.76
C THR A 52 4.66 4.30 17.04
N ILE A 53 5.11 3.10 17.41
CA ILE A 53 6.49 2.88 17.86
C ILE A 53 7.26 1.94 16.93
N THR A 54 6.61 0.86 16.47
CA THR A 54 7.32 -0.27 15.83
C THR A 54 6.91 -0.48 14.38
N CYS A 55 5.97 0.31 13.87
CA CYS A 55 5.39 0.13 12.55
C CYS A 55 5.63 1.37 11.68
N MET A 56 6.15 1.15 10.48
CA MET A 56 6.33 2.15 9.45
C MET A 56 5.29 1.94 8.34
N ASP A 57 4.34 2.86 8.23
CA ASP A 57 3.32 2.83 7.19
C ASP A 57 3.79 3.64 5.98
N VAL A 58 4.24 2.95 4.95
CA VAL A 58 4.74 3.56 3.71
C VAL A 58 3.63 4.30 2.97
N GLY A 59 2.37 3.89 3.15
CA GLY A 59 1.22 4.64 2.63
C GLY A 59 1.08 6.01 3.31
N ASN A 60 1.25 6.07 4.64
CA ASN A 60 1.26 7.34 5.37
C ASN A 60 2.48 8.20 5.00
N ILE A 61 3.66 7.60 4.85
CA ILE A 61 4.87 8.32 4.41
C ILE A 61 4.68 8.86 2.99
N ALA A 62 4.22 8.04 2.05
CA ALA A 62 3.93 8.48 0.70
C ALA A 62 2.96 9.67 0.72
N ARG A 63 1.87 9.60 1.50
CA ARG A 63 0.96 10.75 1.66
C ARG A 63 1.67 11.98 2.24
N ALA A 64 2.50 11.79 3.26
CA ALA A 64 3.28 12.86 3.89
C ALA A 64 4.25 13.54 2.91
N LEU A 65 4.86 12.76 2.02
CA LEU A 65 5.72 13.25 0.94
C LEU A 65 4.89 13.90 -0.20
N HIS A 66 3.67 13.40 -0.44
CA HIS A 66 2.71 13.95 -1.40
C HIS A 66 1.90 15.14 -0.86
N PHE A 67 2.33 15.80 0.22
CA PHE A 67 1.87 17.17 0.55
C PHE A 67 2.27 18.22 -0.49
N VAL A 68 2.93 17.81 -1.58
CA VAL A 68 3.12 18.61 -2.79
C VAL A 68 2.17 18.11 -3.88
N LYS A 69 1.11 18.90 -4.08
CA LYS A 69 0.09 18.89 -5.17
C LYS A 69 -0.11 17.55 -5.89
N ASP A 70 -1.27 16.95 -5.67
CA ASP A 70 -1.78 15.86 -6.51
C ASP A 70 -1.55 16.18 -7.99
N PRO A 71 -1.02 15.24 -8.79
CA PRO A 71 -1.12 15.38 -10.23
C PRO A 71 -2.61 15.51 -10.60
N PRO A 72 -2.95 16.28 -11.65
CA PRO A 72 -4.34 16.37 -12.10
C PRO A 72 -4.90 14.95 -12.30
N LYS A 73 -6.20 14.75 -12.14
CA LYS A 73 -6.78 13.44 -12.46
C LYS A 73 -6.75 13.26 -13.97
N PRO A 74 -6.46 12.05 -14.49
CA PRO A 74 -6.74 11.77 -15.88
C PRO A 74 -8.23 12.04 -16.14
N PRO A 75 -8.60 12.63 -17.28
CA PRO A 75 -9.99 12.80 -17.64
C PRO A 75 -10.69 11.45 -17.56
N LYS A 76 -11.87 11.42 -16.95
CA LYS A 76 -12.71 10.22 -17.00
C LYS A 76 -13.05 9.98 -18.48
N ASP A 77 -13.26 8.72 -18.87
CA ASP A 77 -13.80 8.40 -20.19
C ASP A 77 -15.15 9.13 -20.33
N GLU A 78 -15.09 10.32 -20.93
CA GLU A 78 -16.23 11.16 -21.22
C GLU A 78 -16.63 10.82 -22.65
N THR A 79 -17.86 10.33 -22.79
CA THR A 79 -18.52 10.37 -24.08
C THR A 79 -18.86 11.81 -24.42
N ASP A 80 -18.68 12.20 -25.67
CA ASP A 80 -19.22 13.48 -26.15
C ASP A 80 -20.77 13.47 -26.15
N GLU A 81 -21.37 14.59 -26.54
CA GLU A 81 -22.84 14.73 -26.66
C GLU A 81 -23.48 13.74 -27.66
N ASN A 82 -22.66 13.05 -28.46
CA ASN A 82 -23.06 12.04 -29.43
C ASN A 82 -22.73 10.61 -29.00
N GLY A 83 -22.28 10.39 -27.76
CA GLY A 83 -21.95 9.06 -27.25
C GLY A 83 -20.63 8.48 -27.79
N GLN A 84 -19.80 9.26 -28.50
CA GLN A 84 -18.50 8.82 -28.99
C GLN A 84 -17.44 8.98 -27.88
N PRO A 85 -16.48 8.05 -27.74
CA PRO A 85 -15.35 8.24 -26.81
C PRO A 85 -14.57 9.48 -27.24
N LYS A 86 -14.47 10.51 -26.38
CA LYS A 86 -13.56 11.63 -26.65
C LYS A 86 -12.13 11.10 -26.81
N GLU A 87 -11.39 11.59 -27.81
CA GLU A 87 -9.98 11.24 -27.99
C GLU A 87 -9.23 11.40 -26.66
N LYS A 88 -8.52 10.35 -26.24
CA LYS A 88 -7.81 10.35 -24.96
C LYS A 88 -6.72 11.43 -25.00
N PRO A 89 -6.78 12.45 -24.14
CA PRO A 89 -5.70 13.42 -24.06
C PRO A 89 -4.39 12.73 -23.70
N GLN A 90 -3.29 13.20 -24.28
CA GLN A 90 -1.96 12.72 -23.90
C GLN A 90 -1.71 13.03 -22.41
N TRP A 91 -1.42 11.99 -21.65
CA TRP A 91 -1.16 12.06 -20.21
C TRP A 91 0.30 11.71 -19.92
N PRO A 92 1.05 12.51 -19.13
CA PRO A 92 0.68 13.76 -18.44
C PRO A 92 0.57 14.99 -19.37
N PRO A 93 -0.07 16.09 -18.93
CA PRO A 93 -0.17 17.31 -19.73
C PRO A 93 1.21 17.97 -19.96
N ALA A 94 1.35 18.68 -21.07
CA ALA A 94 2.56 19.45 -21.38
C ALA A 94 2.88 20.44 -20.25
N GLY A 95 4.11 20.39 -19.72
CA GLY A 95 4.59 21.22 -18.60
C GLY A 95 4.56 20.56 -17.22
N TRP A 96 4.19 19.28 -17.13
CA TRP A 96 4.38 18.52 -15.89
C TRP A 96 5.86 18.14 -15.69
N HIS A 97 6.46 18.58 -14.58
CA HIS A 97 7.80 18.20 -14.16
C HIS A 97 7.73 17.51 -12.77
N PRO A 98 8.33 16.32 -12.59
CA PRO A 98 8.50 15.76 -11.25
C PRO A 98 9.38 16.68 -10.41
N LEU A 99 9.02 16.85 -9.13
CA LEU A 99 9.60 17.77 -8.12
C LEU A 99 10.98 18.35 -8.48
N GLY A 100 11.01 19.63 -8.85
CA GLY A 100 12.22 20.45 -8.77
C GLY A 100 12.41 20.94 -7.33
N ASP A 101 13.61 20.74 -6.78
CA ASP A 101 14.38 21.41 -5.70
C ASP A 101 13.71 22.14 -4.50
N ALA A 102 12.39 22.21 -4.37
CA ALA A 102 11.71 23.01 -3.34
C ALA A 102 11.51 22.32 -1.98
N ALA A 103 12.05 21.11 -1.78
CA ALA A 103 11.82 20.28 -0.59
C ALA A 103 12.81 20.53 0.57
N ARG A 104 13.25 21.78 0.83
CA ARG A 104 14.26 22.08 1.87
C ARG A 104 13.75 22.59 3.23
N SER A 105 12.45 22.60 3.50
CA SER A 105 11.96 23.00 4.83
C SER A 105 11.00 21.96 5.43
N PRO A 106 11.38 21.24 6.50
CA PRO A 106 10.44 20.40 7.25
C PRO A 106 9.49 21.28 8.09
N PRO A 107 8.19 20.98 8.17
CA PRO A 107 7.29 21.70 9.06
C PRO A 107 7.46 21.25 10.52
N PRO A 108 7.27 22.16 11.49
CA PRO A 108 7.34 21.82 12.90
C PRO A 108 6.09 21.02 13.31
N PHE A 109 6.33 19.89 13.95
CA PHE A 109 5.42 19.02 14.69
C PHE A 109 3.98 19.53 14.88
N SER A 110 3.01 18.92 14.19
CA SER A 110 1.64 18.74 14.68
C SER A 110 0.89 17.68 13.87
N CYS A 111 0.49 16.60 14.54
CA CYS A 111 -0.32 15.52 13.99
C CYS A 111 -1.77 15.99 13.78
N SER A 112 -2.07 16.49 12.58
CA SER A 112 -3.42 16.41 12.00
C SER A 112 -3.33 16.56 10.47
N LEU A 113 -2.90 15.49 9.81
CA LEU A 113 -2.88 15.46 8.35
C LEU A 113 -4.33 15.35 7.82
N PRO A 114 -4.75 16.18 6.84
CA PRO A 114 -6.05 16.06 6.21
C PRO A 114 -6.27 14.66 5.61
N PRO A 115 -7.52 14.19 5.48
CA PRO A 115 -7.82 12.88 4.91
C PRO A 115 -7.29 12.77 3.47
N PRO A 116 -6.77 11.61 3.07
CA PRO A 116 -6.04 11.47 1.82
C PRO A 116 -6.89 11.74 0.59
N PRO A 117 -6.31 12.29 -0.49
CA PRO A 117 -6.92 12.24 -1.80
C PRO A 117 -7.09 10.78 -2.23
N ARG A 118 -8.29 10.45 -2.72
CA ARG A 118 -8.66 9.11 -3.18
C ARG A 118 -7.72 8.69 -4.33
N GLY A 119 -6.78 7.74 -4.09
CA GLY A 119 -5.95 7.19 -5.19
C GLY A 119 -4.55 6.62 -4.87
N SER A 120 -4.02 6.76 -3.65
CA SER A 120 -2.70 6.17 -3.31
C SER A 120 -2.82 4.68 -2.99
N SER A 121 -2.66 3.82 -4.00
CA SER A 121 -2.54 2.37 -3.82
C SER A 121 -1.07 1.94 -3.85
N LEU A 122 -0.74 0.78 -3.28
CA LEU A 122 0.62 0.23 -3.36
C LEU A 122 1.07 0.07 -4.83
N SER A 123 0.16 -0.34 -5.71
CA SER A 123 0.40 -0.39 -7.16
C SER A 123 0.74 0.98 -7.75
N SER A 124 0.09 2.05 -7.32
CA SER A 124 0.39 3.41 -7.78
C SER A 124 1.77 3.84 -7.31
N LEU A 125 2.12 3.50 -6.06
CA LEU A 125 3.43 3.78 -5.49
C LEU A 125 4.54 3.00 -6.20
N CYS A 126 4.32 1.72 -6.52
CA CYS A 126 5.25 0.92 -7.31
C CYS A 126 5.48 1.52 -8.70
N HIS A 127 4.41 1.98 -9.36
CA HIS A 127 4.54 2.62 -10.66
C HIS A 127 5.42 3.88 -10.57
N LEU A 128 5.23 4.69 -9.53
CA LEU A 128 6.02 5.89 -9.31
C LEU A 128 7.49 5.59 -9.00
N LEU A 129 7.78 4.65 -8.11
CA LEU A 129 9.13 4.39 -7.61
C LEU A 129 9.94 3.42 -8.46
N LEU A 130 9.27 2.45 -9.09
CA LEU A 130 9.89 1.32 -9.81
C LEU A 130 9.60 1.36 -11.33
N GLY A 131 8.80 2.33 -11.79
CA GLY A 131 8.42 2.48 -13.20
C GLY A 131 7.38 1.46 -13.69
N LYS A 132 6.91 0.55 -12.83
CA LYS A 132 5.92 -0.49 -13.18
C LYS A 132 4.89 -0.67 -12.06
N PRO A 133 3.58 -0.76 -12.38
CA PRO A 133 2.57 -1.03 -11.38
C PRO A 133 2.64 -2.47 -10.89
N LEU A 134 2.12 -2.72 -9.69
CA LEU A 134 1.91 -4.07 -9.18
C LEU A 134 0.73 -4.71 -9.92
N SER A 135 0.89 -5.95 -10.39
CA SER A 135 -0.23 -6.70 -10.98
C SER A 135 -1.29 -6.98 -9.91
N LYS A 136 -2.57 -6.76 -10.22
CA LYS A 136 -3.71 -7.01 -9.30
C LYS A 136 -4.51 -8.27 -9.65
N THR A 137 -4.00 -9.09 -10.58
CA THR A 137 -4.74 -10.24 -11.14
C THR A 137 -5.16 -11.26 -10.09
N SER A 138 -4.35 -11.47 -9.05
CA SER A 138 -4.64 -12.42 -7.96
C SER A 138 -5.17 -11.74 -6.69
N GLN A 139 -5.48 -10.43 -6.72
CA GLN A 139 -5.89 -9.70 -5.52
C GLN A 139 -7.20 -10.26 -4.92
N PHE A 140 -8.18 -10.55 -5.79
CA PHE A 140 -9.53 -11.01 -5.41
C PHE A 140 -9.76 -12.50 -5.70
N CYS A 141 -8.69 -13.30 -5.70
CA CYS A 141 -8.83 -14.75 -5.83
C CYS A 141 -9.36 -15.40 -4.54
N ASN A 142 -9.68 -16.69 -4.60
CA ASN A 142 -10.11 -17.43 -3.41
C ASN A 142 -8.90 -17.77 -2.51
N TRP A 143 -8.67 -16.95 -1.49
CA TRP A 143 -7.60 -17.16 -0.50
C TRP A 143 -7.87 -18.30 0.50
N GLU A 144 -9.07 -18.89 0.50
CA GLU A 144 -9.42 -20.06 1.32
C GLU A 144 -9.06 -21.39 0.64
N TYR A 145 -8.79 -21.39 -0.67
CA TYR A 145 -8.45 -22.62 -1.39
C TYR A 145 -7.09 -23.17 -0.96
N ARG A 146 -6.97 -24.50 -0.85
CA ARG A 146 -5.71 -25.18 -0.50
C ARG A 146 -5.45 -26.39 -1.41
N PRO A 147 -4.21 -26.57 -1.91
CA PRO A 147 -3.07 -25.66 -1.77
C PRO A 147 -3.30 -24.33 -2.51
N LEU A 148 -2.56 -23.29 -2.16
CA LEU A 148 -2.56 -22.05 -2.94
C LEU A 148 -1.85 -22.30 -4.28
N ASP A 149 -2.38 -21.75 -5.36
CA ASP A 149 -1.75 -21.83 -6.68
C ASP A 149 -0.50 -20.93 -6.75
N ASP A 150 0.42 -21.25 -7.66
CA ASP A 150 1.67 -20.50 -7.87
C ASP A 150 1.44 -19.00 -8.10
N ALA A 151 0.35 -18.64 -8.78
CA ALA A 151 -0.01 -17.25 -9.03
C ALA A 151 -0.45 -16.50 -7.76
N GLN A 152 -1.04 -17.19 -6.78
CA GLN A 152 -1.42 -16.60 -5.48
C GLN A 152 -0.17 -16.40 -4.62
N VAL A 153 0.69 -17.42 -4.56
CA VAL A 153 1.98 -17.39 -3.86
C VAL A 153 2.87 -16.27 -4.40
N ALA A 154 3.02 -16.19 -5.73
CA ALA A 154 3.82 -15.17 -6.38
C ALA A 154 3.27 -13.75 -6.13
N TYR A 155 1.95 -13.57 -6.17
CA TYR A 155 1.32 -12.29 -5.86
C TYR A 155 1.57 -11.86 -4.42
N ALA A 156 1.33 -12.74 -3.43
CA ALA A 156 1.55 -12.43 -2.02
C ALA A 156 3.01 -12.11 -1.72
N ALA A 157 3.94 -12.86 -2.32
CA ALA A 157 5.37 -12.62 -2.17
C ALA A 157 5.80 -11.28 -2.79
N LEU A 158 5.26 -10.94 -3.97
CA LEU A 158 5.56 -9.69 -4.66
C LEU A 158 5.00 -8.48 -3.91
N ASP A 159 3.78 -8.57 -3.36
CA ASP A 159 3.15 -7.51 -2.57
C ASP A 159 4.01 -7.12 -1.36
N ALA A 160 4.57 -8.12 -0.65
CA ALA A 160 5.52 -7.91 0.44
C ALA A 160 6.89 -7.41 -0.05
N ALA A 161 7.40 -7.92 -1.17
CA ALA A 161 8.71 -7.53 -1.70
C ALA A 161 8.74 -6.12 -2.29
N ALA A 162 7.58 -5.60 -2.72
CA ALA A 162 7.43 -4.25 -3.27
C ALA A 162 7.53 -3.15 -2.20
N ILE A 163 7.43 -3.50 -0.92
CA ILE A 163 7.61 -2.58 0.19
C ILE A 163 9.12 -2.35 0.40
N PRO A 164 9.59 -1.08 0.37
CA PRO A 164 11.00 -0.75 0.60
C PRO A 164 11.49 -1.27 1.98
N ARG A 165 12.72 -1.79 2.02
CA ARG A 165 13.39 -2.26 3.24
C ARG A 165 14.32 -1.21 3.82
#